data_AF-A0A357D4D5-F1
#
_entry.id   AF-A0A357D4D5-F1
#
_cell.length_a   1.000
_cell.length_b   1.000
_cell.length_c   1.000
_cell.angle_alpha   90.00
_cell.angle_beta   90.00
_cell.angle_gamma   90.00
#
_symmetry.space_group_name_H-M   'P 1'
#
loop_
_entity.id
_entity.type
_entity.pdbx_description
1 polymer ?
#
loop_
_entity_poly.entity_id
_entity_poly.type
_entity_poly.pdbx_seq_one_letter_code
_entity_poly.pdbx_strand_id
1 'polypeptide(L)'
;WIDSLRGGESFLRNTNNLVRFYDGCDGLKTGYTNEAGYCLVATARRNGVRLIAVVMKAPTSPVRNNEITKLFNYGFSQFKAIKVLSAGQVLGKTKVMKGQVTEVDLIIPEDLLVVLKKDLQATPEVLVKIPPKVRAPLAQGAPVGEVVVMIDGETKVTAPVVTASAVEESGFFRFLWQI
;
A
#
# COMPACT_ATOMS: atom_id res chain seq x y z
N TRP A 1 2.73 -19.13 16.18
CA TRP A 1 1.87 -18.47 17.21
C TRP A 1 2.22 -18.95 18.61
N ILE A 2 2.55 -20.23 18.73
CA ILE A 2 3.52 -20.70 19.70
C ILE A 2 4.81 -20.89 18.90
N ASP A 3 5.93 -20.37 19.40
CA ASP A 3 7.27 -20.62 18.87
C ASP A 3 8.07 -21.34 19.96
N SER A 4 9.09 -22.10 19.58
CA SER A 4 9.90 -22.87 20.51
C SER A 4 11.33 -22.37 20.52
N LEU A 5 11.89 -22.21 21.71
CA LEU A 5 13.30 -21.94 21.92
C LEU A 5 13.97 -23.19 22.50
N ARG A 6 15.29 -23.28 22.36
CA ARG A 6 16.12 -24.35 22.98
C ARG A 6 15.62 -25.76 22.65
N GLY A 7 15.33 -26.03 21.39
CA GLY A 7 14.91 -27.38 20.95
C GLY A 7 13.55 -27.85 21.53
N GLY A 8 12.70 -26.93 22.01
CA GLY A 8 11.37 -27.27 22.53
C GLY A 8 11.21 -27.16 24.04
N GLU A 9 12.28 -26.88 24.79
CA GLU A 9 12.23 -26.73 26.26
C GLU A 9 11.45 -25.49 26.72
N SER A 10 11.31 -24.48 25.86
CA SER A 10 10.60 -23.24 26.17
C SER A 10 9.73 -22.83 25.00
N PHE A 11 8.53 -22.31 25.29
CA PHE A 11 7.61 -21.86 24.27
C PHE A 11 7.18 -20.41 24.48
N LEU A 12 7.10 -19.66 23.38
CA LEU A 12 6.62 -18.28 23.34
C LEU A 12 5.26 -18.23 22.69
N ARG A 13 4.27 -17.70 23.41
CA ARG A 13 2.90 -17.56 22.90
C ARG A 13 2.64 -16.11 22.51
N ASN A 14 2.11 -15.91 21.30
CA ASN A 14 1.58 -14.62 20.91
C ASN A 14 0.39 -14.25 21.82
N THR A 15 0.49 -13.09 22.47
CA THR A 15 -0.52 -12.56 23.39
C THR A 15 -1.70 -11.92 22.66
N ASN A 16 -1.56 -11.60 21.38
CA ASN A 16 -2.65 -11.20 20.52
C ASN A 16 -3.37 -12.44 19.98
N ASN A 17 -4.43 -12.86 20.67
CA ASN A 17 -5.23 -14.01 20.25
C ASN A 17 -5.98 -13.78 18.93
N LEU A 18 -6.24 -12.53 18.52
CA LEU A 18 -7.05 -12.25 17.33
C LEU A 18 -6.38 -12.71 16.03
N VAL A 19 -5.05 -12.78 15.98
CA VAL A 19 -4.31 -13.34 14.83
C VAL A 19 -4.75 -14.78 14.52
N ARG A 20 -5.26 -15.52 15.52
CA ARG A 20 -5.75 -16.89 15.34
C ARG A 20 -7.25 -16.96 15.03
N PHE A 21 -8.04 -16.07 15.59
CA PHE A 21 -9.50 -16.23 15.68
C PHE A 21 -10.28 -15.20 14.88
N TYR A 22 -9.63 -14.18 14.36
CA TYR A 22 -10.26 -13.16 13.52
C TYR A 22 -9.67 -13.24 12.11
N ASP A 23 -10.51 -13.61 11.15
CA ASP A 23 -10.08 -13.75 9.75
C ASP A 23 -9.43 -12.47 9.22
N GLY A 24 -8.34 -12.60 8.49
CA GLY A 24 -7.54 -11.48 7.99
C GLY A 24 -6.76 -10.68 9.04
N CYS A 25 -6.82 -11.02 10.34
CA CYS A 25 -5.99 -10.38 11.36
C CYS A 25 -4.56 -10.91 11.31
N ASP A 26 -3.59 -10.02 11.18
CA ASP A 26 -2.16 -10.34 11.05
C ASP A 26 -1.28 -9.60 12.06
N GLY A 27 -1.87 -8.83 12.99
CA GLY A 27 -1.12 -8.09 14.00
C GLY A 27 -1.98 -7.35 15.02
N LEU A 28 -1.42 -6.55 15.94
CA LEU A 28 0.00 -6.19 16.03
C LEU A 28 0.56 -6.37 17.45
N LYS A 29 0.11 -5.59 18.43
CA LYS A 29 0.75 -5.56 19.76
C LYS A 29 -0.24 -5.37 20.90
N THR A 30 -0.12 -6.23 21.92
CA THR A 30 -0.80 -6.07 23.22
C THR A 30 0.07 -5.30 24.21
N GLY A 31 -0.55 -4.60 25.16
CA GLY A 31 0.12 -4.00 26.32
C GLY A 31 -0.76 -4.12 27.58
N TYR A 32 -0.12 -4.20 28.75
CA TYR A 32 -0.81 -4.21 30.04
C TYR A 32 0.10 -3.70 31.16
N THR A 33 -0.44 -2.81 31.99
CA THR A 33 0.03 -2.48 33.34
C THR A 33 -1.19 -2.22 34.22
N ASN A 34 -1.03 -2.20 35.55
CA ASN A 34 -2.15 -1.89 36.46
C ASN A 34 -2.78 -0.52 36.17
N GLU A 35 -1.98 0.48 35.78
CA GLU A 35 -2.45 1.83 35.48
C GLU A 35 -3.07 1.94 34.08
N ALA A 36 -2.44 1.31 33.08
CA ALA A 36 -2.84 1.43 31.67
C ALA A 36 -4.02 0.52 31.29
N GLY A 37 -4.34 -0.49 32.12
CA GLY A 37 -5.31 -1.53 31.78
C GLY A 37 -4.88 -2.36 30.57
N TYR A 38 -5.82 -3.05 29.93
CA TYR A 38 -5.54 -3.92 28.78
C TYR A 38 -5.62 -3.14 27.46
N CYS A 39 -4.49 -3.03 26.76
CA CYS A 39 -4.36 -2.32 25.49
C CYS A 39 -4.05 -3.28 24.34
N LEU A 40 -4.55 -2.98 23.13
CA LEU A 40 -4.24 -3.70 21.90
C LEU A 40 -4.34 -2.76 20.69
N VAL A 41 -3.27 -2.74 19.91
CA VAL A 41 -3.27 -2.29 18.52
C VAL A 41 -3.34 -3.53 17.64
N ALA A 42 -4.40 -3.65 16.87
CA ALA A 42 -4.58 -4.76 15.95
C ALA A 42 -4.66 -4.26 14.51
N THR A 43 -4.23 -5.10 13.57
CA THR A 43 -4.47 -4.86 12.15
C THR A 43 -5.08 -6.10 11.50
N ALA A 44 -5.92 -5.85 10.50
CA ALA A 44 -6.52 -6.88 9.68
C ALA A 44 -6.69 -6.39 8.24
N ARG A 45 -6.55 -7.28 7.26
CA ARG A 45 -6.78 -6.98 5.84
C ARG A 45 -7.77 -7.96 5.22
N ARG A 46 -8.78 -7.45 4.52
CA ARG A 46 -9.76 -8.23 3.75
C ARG A 46 -10.13 -7.47 2.49
N ASN A 47 -10.24 -8.15 1.35
CA ASN A 47 -10.75 -7.60 0.08
C ASN A 47 -10.13 -6.23 -0.29
N GLY A 48 -8.81 -6.10 -0.17
CA GLY A 48 -8.08 -4.86 -0.48
C GLY A 48 -8.14 -3.76 0.58
N VAL A 49 -8.99 -3.88 1.61
CA VAL A 49 -9.07 -2.92 2.73
C VAL A 49 -8.20 -3.41 3.88
N ARG A 50 -7.30 -2.56 4.38
CA ARG A 50 -6.60 -2.78 5.65
C ARG A 50 -7.15 -1.83 6.71
N LEU A 51 -7.46 -2.38 7.87
CA LEU A 51 -7.87 -1.62 9.05
C LEU A 51 -6.81 -1.74 10.14
N ILE A 52 -6.68 -0.67 10.93
CA ILE A 52 -5.94 -0.64 12.19
C ILE A 52 -6.95 -0.22 13.25
N ALA A 53 -7.11 -1.05 14.29
CA ALA A 53 -7.99 -0.78 15.41
C ALA A 53 -7.17 -0.68 16.68
N VAL A 54 -7.47 0.32 17.51
CA VAL A 54 -6.75 0.59 18.76
C VAL A 54 -7.76 0.64 19.89
N VAL A 55 -7.55 -0.19 20.90
CA VAL A 55 -8.30 -0.19 22.15
C VAL A 55 -7.32 0.00 23.30
N MET A 56 -7.61 0.96 24.17
CA MET A 56 -6.79 1.30 25.34
C MET A 56 -7.60 1.14 26.61
N LYS A 57 -6.93 0.79 27.72
CA LYS A 57 -7.50 0.74 29.08
C LYS A 57 -8.79 -0.08 29.20
N ALA A 58 -8.88 -1.19 28.45
CA ALA A 58 -9.96 -2.13 28.67
C ALA A 58 -9.81 -2.81 30.05
N PRO A 59 -10.92 -3.15 30.73
CA PRO A 59 -10.88 -3.73 32.08
C PRO A 59 -10.31 -5.16 32.08
N THR A 60 -10.48 -5.91 30.99
CA THR A 60 -10.01 -7.30 30.87
C THR A 60 -9.53 -7.61 29.46
N SER A 61 -8.69 -8.64 29.31
CA SER A 61 -8.23 -9.10 27.99
C SER A 61 -9.35 -9.58 27.06
N PRO A 62 -10.41 -10.29 27.52
CA PRO A 62 -11.55 -10.63 26.67
C PRO A 62 -12.32 -9.42 26.16
N VAL A 63 -12.58 -8.43 27.03
CA VAL A 63 -13.26 -7.18 26.65
C VAL A 63 -12.46 -6.46 25.57
N ARG A 64 -11.14 -6.28 25.78
CA ARG A 64 -10.24 -5.69 24.79
C ARG A 64 -10.35 -6.35 23.41
N ASN A 65 -10.31 -7.68 23.37
CA ASN A 65 -10.38 -8.42 22.11
C ASN A 65 -11.76 -8.25 21.44
N ASN A 66 -12.84 -8.26 22.22
CA ASN A 66 -14.20 -8.05 21.73
C ASN A 66 -14.38 -6.66 21.10
N GLU A 67 -13.85 -5.62 21.75
CA GLU A 67 -13.94 -4.25 21.21
C GLU A 67 -13.17 -4.09 19.90
N ILE A 68 -11.97 -4.68 19.77
CA ILE A 68 -11.25 -4.72 18.48
C ILE A 68 -12.06 -5.46 17.41
N THR A 69 -12.63 -6.62 17.74
CA THR A 69 -13.48 -7.39 16.82
C THR A 69 -14.68 -6.57 16.34
N LYS A 70 -15.35 -5.84 17.24
CA LYS A 70 -16.45 -4.92 16.89
C LYS A 70 -15.99 -3.82 15.93
N LEU A 71 -14.86 -3.16 16.23
CA LEU A 71 -14.30 -2.11 15.37
C LEU A 71 -13.96 -2.63 13.97
N PHE A 72 -13.34 -3.80 13.87
CA PHE A 72 -13.06 -4.41 12.57
C PHE A 72 -14.32 -4.80 11.82
N ASN A 73 -15.28 -5.45 12.49
CA ASN A 73 -16.56 -5.81 11.87
C ASN A 73 -17.28 -4.57 11.34
N TYR A 74 -17.31 -3.50 12.13
CA TYR A 74 -17.83 -2.21 11.70
C TYR A 74 -17.09 -1.70 10.46
N GLY A 75 -15.76 -1.56 10.52
CA GLY A 75 -14.99 -1.05 9.38
C GLY A 75 -15.17 -1.89 8.10
N PHE A 76 -15.08 -3.22 8.17
CA PHE A 76 -15.28 -4.06 6.99
C PHE A 76 -16.73 -4.08 6.48
N SER A 77 -17.71 -3.80 7.36
CA SER A 77 -19.10 -3.62 6.94
C SER A 77 -19.30 -2.31 6.18
N GLN A 78 -18.59 -1.24 6.56
CA GLN A 78 -18.80 0.11 6.04
C GLN A 78 -17.94 0.45 4.82
N PHE A 79 -16.75 -0.14 4.70
CA PHE A 79 -15.77 0.27 3.69
C PHE A 79 -15.50 -0.82 2.64
N LYS A 80 -15.17 -0.39 1.42
CA LYS A 80 -14.72 -1.22 0.30
C LYS A 80 -13.49 -0.59 -0.34
N ALA A 81 -12.61 -1.42 -0.89
CA ALA A 81 -11.53 -0.95 -1.75
C ALA A 81 -12.00 -1.00 -3.21
N ILE A 82 -11.74 0.07 -3.96
CA ILE A 82 -11.92 0.13 -5.40
C ILE A 82 -10.53 0.16 -6.03
N LYS A 83 -10.27 -0.75 -6.97
CA LYS A 83 -9.05 -0.73 -7.76
C LYS A 83 -9.18 0.33 -8.85
N VAL A 84 -8.30 1.31 -8.82
CA VAL A 84 -8.27 2.44 -9.75
C VAL A 84 -7.30 2.17 -10.90
N LEU A 85 -6.11 1.65 -10.58
CA LEU A 85 -5.11 1.24 -11.56
C LEU A 85 -4.52 -0.11 -11.16
N SER A 86 -4.13 -0.90 -12.16
CA SER A 86 -3.50 -2.22 -11.93
C SER A 86 -1.98 -2.12 -12.06
N ALA A 87 -1.24 -2.88 -11.25
CA ALA A 87 0.21 -2.99 -11.37
C ALA A 87 0.61 -3.32 -12.82
N GLY A 88 1.63 -2.64 -13.34
CA GLY A 88 2.12 -2.79 -14.71
C GLY A 88 1.27 -2.11 -15.78
N GLN A 89 0.14 -1.48 -15.43
CA GLN A 89 -0.66 -0.72 -16.38
C GLN A 89 0.15 0.46 -16.92
N VAL A 90 0.22 0.58 -18.25
CA VAL A 90 0.87 1.70 -18.94
C VAL A 90 0.00 2.95 -18.78
N LEU A 91 0.58 4.00 -18.20
CA LEU A 91 -0.07 5.29 -17.94
C LEU A 91 0.32 6.36 -18.97
N GLY A 92 1.35 6.09 -19.76
CA GLY A 92 1.81 6.97 -20.83
C GLY A 92 3.21 6.61 -21.30
N LYS A 93 3.77 7.47 -22.16
CA LYS A 93 5.16 7.40 -22.61
C LYS A 93 5.82 8.75 -22.40
N THR A 94 7.14 8.74 -22.22
CA THR A 94 7.94 9.96 -22.20
C THR A 94 9.14 9.81 -23.13
N LYS A 95 9.58 10.92 -23.72
CA LYS A 95 10.75 10.92 -24.61
C LYS A 95 12.02 10.81 -23.81
N VAL A 96 12.95 9.98 -24.27
CA VAL A 96 14.25 9.79 -23.62
C VAL A 96 15.33 10.53 -24.40
N MET A 97 15.99 11.45 -23.72
CA MET A 97 17.15 12.16 -24.23
C MET A 97 18.42 11.37 -23.95
N LYS A 98 19.31 11.32 -24.96
CA LYS A 98 20.61 10.61 -24.88
C LYS A 98 20.49 9.11 -24.58
N GLY A 99 19.33 8.51 -24.85
CA GLY A 99 19.08 7.08 -24.65
C GLY A 99 19.28 6.25 -25.91
N GLN A 100 19.56 4.96 -25.76
CA GLN A 100 19.54 4.00 -26.88
C GLN A 100 18.16 3.89 -27.54
N VAL A 101 17.10 4.20 -26.79
CA VAL A 101 15.72 4.36 -27.29
C VAL A 101 15.27 5.81 -27.16
N THR A 102 14.32 6.22 -28.01
CA THR A 102 13.80 7.59 -28.05
C THR A 102 12.62 7.82 -27.12
N GLU A 103 11.96 6.76 -26.67
CA GLU A 103 10.80 6.80 -25.77
C GLU A 103 10.82 5.60 -24.82
N VAL A 104 10.20 5.74 -23.65
CA VAL A 104 10.02 4.67 -22.67
C VAL A 104 8.59 4.69 -22.14
N ASP A 105 8.01 3.50 -22.00
CA ASP A 105 6.70 3.32 -21.40
C ASP A 105 6.77 3.55 -19.89
N LEU A 106 5.75 4.22 -19.37
CA LEU A 106 5.62 4.54 -17.97
C LEU A 106 4.45 3.78 -17.36
N ILE A 107 4.72 3.09 -16.28
CA ILE A 107 3.78 2.18 -15.62
C ILE A 107 3.59 2.55 -14.16
N ILE A 108 2.52 2.04 -13.56
CA ILE A 108 2.39 2.00 -12.11
C ILE A 108 3.01 0.70 -11.56
N PRO A 109 3.87 0.75 -10.53
CA PRO A 109 4.55 -0.45 -10.05
C PRO A 109 3.64 -1.39 -9.26
N GLU A 110 2.59 -0.86 -8.62
CA GLU A 110 1.69 -1.61 -7.74
C GLU A 110 0.22 -1.29 -8.04
N ASP A 111 -0.69 -2.16 -7.60
CA ASP A 111 -2.13 -1.91 -7.66
C ASP A 111 -2.48 -0.65 -6.84
N LEU A 112 -3.14 0.32 -7.47
CA LEU A 112 -3.62 1.51 -6.78
C LEU A 112 -5.07 1.32 -6.36
N LEU A 113 -5.28 1.17 -5.05
CA LEU A 113 -6.58 1.00 -4.43
C LEU A 113 -6.99 2.28 -3.69
N VAL A 114 -8.26 2.63 -3.75
CA VAL A 114 -8.86 3.67 -2.91
C VAL A 114 -9.92 3.05 -2.01
N VAL A 115 -9.87 3.36 -0.72
CA VAL A 115 -10.85 2.88 0.26
C VAL A 115 -11.96 3.92 0.42
N LEU A 116 -13.19 3.51 0.19
CA LEU A 116 -14.39 4.35 0.30
C LEU A 116 -15.45 3.68 1.13
N LYS A 117 -16.38 4.49 1.66
CA LYS A 117 -17.61 3.95 2.22
C LYS A 117 -18.42 3.26 1.11
N LYS A 118 -19.12 2.17 1.45
CA LYS A 118 -19.80 1.32 0.46
C LYS A 118 -20.96 2.01 -0.24
N ASP A 119 -21.65 2.89 0.48
CA ASP A 119 -22.78 3.71 0.03
C ASP A 119 -22.37 4.89 -0.85
N LEU A 120 -21.12 5.36 -0.72
CA LEU A 120 -20.58 6.41 -1.58
C LEU A 120 -20.42 5.89 -3.02
N GLN A 121 -21.19 6.48 -3.94
CA GLN A 121 -21.02 6.34 -5.37
C GLN A 121 -20.18 7.51 -5.87
N ALA A 122 -18.87 7.41 -5.70
CA ALA A 122 -17.93 8.36 -6.27
C ALA A 122 -17.13 7.71 -7.38
N THR A 123 -16.92 8.45 -8.46
CA THR A 123 -16.04 8.05 -9.56
C THR A 123 -14.66 8.65 -9.30
N PRO A 124 -13.60 7.83 -9.14
CA PRO A 124 -12.26 8.34 -8.98
C PRO A 124 -11.79 9.07 -10.24
N GLU A 125 -11.32 10.30 -10.07
CA GLU A 125 -10.61 11.05 -11.11
C GLU A 125 -9.13 10.72 -11.02
N VAL A 126 -8.50 10.37 -12.14
CA VAL A 126 -7.09 9.98 -12.20
C VAL A 126 -6.31 11.02 -13.00
N LEU A 127 -5.44 11.76 -12.32
CA LEU A 127 -4.54 12.72 -12.94
C LEU A 127 -3.13 12.14 -12.99
N VAL A 128 -2.61 11.95 -14.20
CA VAL A 128 -1.25 11.44 -14.42
C VAL A 128 -0.33 12.61 -14.77
N LYS A 129 0.69 12.84 -13.95
CA LYS A 129 1.70 13.89 -14.16
C LYS A 129 3.00 13.24 -14.60
N ILE A 130 3.27 13.30 -15.90
CA ILE A 130 4.46 12.76 -16.54
C ILE A 130 5.28 13.90 -17.15
N PRO A 131 6.61 13.95 -16.94
CA PRO A 131 7.46 14.91 -17.61
C PRO A 131 7.51 14.61 -19.11
N PRO A 132 7.55 15.65 -19.98
CA PRO A 132 7.54 15.46 -21.43
C PRO A 132 8.82 14.79 -21.96
N LYS A 133 9.93 14.93 -21.22
CA LYS A 133 11.23 14.34 -21.52
C LYS A 133 11.93 13.90 -20.25
N VAL A 134 12.67 12.81 -20.33
CA VAL A 134 13.56 12.28 -19.30
C VAL A 134 14.94 12.03 -19.92
N ARG A 135 16.00 11.94 -19.11
CA ARG A 135 17.37 11.76 -19.59
C ARG A 135 17.89 10.38 -19.19
N ALA A 136 18.52 9.68 -20.14
CA ALA A 136 19.25 8.43 -19.86
C ALA A 136 20.55 8.70 -19.04
N PRO A 137 21.05 7.71 -18.28
CA PRO A 137 20.51 6.36 -18.12
C PRO A 137 19.33 6.32 -17.12
N LEU A 138 18.37 5.43 -17.39
CA LEU A 138 17.24 5.15 -16.50
C LEU A 138 17.25 3.65 -16.17
N ALA A 139 17.18 3.31 -14.89
CA ALA A 139 16.93 1.94 -14.47
C ALA A 139 15.47 1.56 -14.78
N GLN A 140 15.17 0.26 -14.87
CA GLN A 140 13.79 -0.22 -14.82
C GLN A 140 13.20 0.12 -13.44
N GLY A 141 11.97 0.63 -13.40
CA GLY A 141 11.34 1.04 -12.15
C GLY A 141 11.82 2.39 -11.62
N ALA A 142 12.56 3.18 -12.41
CA ALA A 142 12.97 4.52 -12.01
C ALA A 142 11.74 5.44 -11.93
N PRO A 143 11.51 6.14 -10.81
CA PRO A 143 10.39 7.07 -10.68
C PRO A 143 10.63 8.32 -11.52
N VAL A 144 9.68 8.63 -12.39
CA VAL A 144 9.78 9.78 -13.31
C VAL A 144 8.57 10.70 -13.26
N GLY A 145 7.46 10.26 -12.67
CA GLY A 145 6.25 11.04 -12.54
C GLY A 145 5.41 10.56 -11.37
N GLU A 146 4.19 11.07 -11.28
CA GLU A 146 3.23 10.69 -10.25
C GLU A 146 1.83 10.58 -10.84
N VAL A 147 1.03 9.69 -10.24
CA VAL A 147 -0.41 9.66 -10.44
C VAL A 147 -1.08 10.14 -9.16
N VAL A 148 -2.08 11.00 -9.33
CA VAL A 148 -2.91 11.56 -8.27
C VAL A 148 -4.33 11.08 -8.51
N VAL A 149 -4.91 10.39 -7.53
CA VAL A 149 -6.31 9.99 -7.58
C VAL A 149 -7.12 10.91 -6.66
N MET A 150 -8.13 11.53 -7.24
CA MET A 150 -9.01 12.49 -6.59
C MET A 150 -10.44 11.93 -6.53
N ILE A 151 -11.14 12.28 -5.47
CA ILE A 151 -12.57 11.99 -5.29
C ILE A 151 -13.22 13.25 -4.75
N ASP A 152 -14.27 13.73 -5.43
CA ASP A 152 -14.99 14.96 -5.10
C ASP A 152 -14.06 16.17 -4.94
N GLY A 153 -13.03 16.25 -5.79
CA GLY A 153 -12.02 17.32 -5.78
C GLY A 153 -10.93 17.19 -4.70
N GLU A 154 -10.99 16.18 -3.83
CA GLU A 154 -9.98 15.94 -2.79
C GLU A 154 -9.01 14.83 -3.21
N THR A 155 -7.71 15.07 -3.04
CA THR A 155 -6.68 14.04 -3.29
C THR A 155 -6.75 12.94 -2.25
N LYS A 156 -6.98 11.69 -2.69
CA LYS A 156 -7.08 10.52 -1.80
C LYS A 156 -5.82 9.68 -1.77
N VAL A 157 -5.14 9.52 -2.90
CA VAL A 157 -3.88 8.77 -2.97
C VAL A 157 -2.99 9.32 -4.07
N THR A 158 -1.68 9.30 -3.81
CA THR A 158 -0.64 9.56 -4.80
C THR A 158 0.27 8.35 -4.89
N ALA A 159 0.74 8.04 -6.10
CA ALA A 159 1.67 6.94 -6.34
C ALA A 159 2.69 7.31 -7.41
N PRO A 160 3.92 6.78 -7.33
CA PRO A 160 4.92 7.05 -8.35
C PRO A 160 4.56 6.36 -9.67
N VAL A 161 4.85 7.04 -10.76
CA VAL A 161 4.89 6.45 -12.10
C VAL A 161 6.35 6.16 -12.43
N VAL A 162 6.62 4.93 -12.83
CA VAL A 162 7.98 4.43 -13.04
C VAL A 162 8.21 3.98 -14.47
N THR A 163 9.47 3.90 -14.90
CA THR A 163 9.85 3.34 -16.19
C THR A 163 9.55 1.84 -16.27
N ALA A 164 8.94 1.39 -17.36
CA ALA A 164 8.63 -0.03 -17.59
C ALA A 164 9.89 -0.88 -17.86
N SER A 165 10.93 -0.27 -18.42
CA SER A 165 12.19 -0.89 -18.79
C SER A 165 13.37 0.04 -18.50
N ALA A 166 14.57 -0.54 -18.43
CA ALA A 166 15.80 0.23 -18.36
C ALA A 166 16.12 0.88 -19.71
N VAL A 167 16.70 2.07 -19.68
CA VAL A 167 17.20 2.79 -20.86
C VAL A 167 18.64 3.20 -20.62
N GLU A 168 19.56 2.56 -21.34
CA GLU A 168 20.98 2.91 -21.32
C GLU A 168 21.27 4.16 -22.16
N GLU A 169 22.41 4.81 -21.91
CA GLU A 169 22.87 5.92 -22.73
C GLU A 169 23.19 5.48 -24.16
N SER A 170 22.92 6.35 -25.14
CA SER A 170 23.35 6.13 -26.51
C SER A 170 24.86 6.36 -26.67
N GLY A 171 25.55 5.44 -27.35
CA GLY A 171 26.96 5.59 -27.68
C GLY A 171 27.24 6.81 -28.58
N PHE A 172 28.47 7.32 -28.50
CA PHE A 172 28.95 8.59 -29.10
C PHE A 172 28.55 8.83 -30.57
N PHE A 173 28.38 7.79 -31.40
CA PHE A 173 28.06 7.93 -32.82
C PHE A 173 26.58 8.21 -33.14
N ARG A 174 25.65 7.89 -32.23
CA ARG A 174 24.21 8.22 -32.42
C ARG A 174 23.87 9.65 -31.96
N PHE A 175 24.77 10.28 -31.21
CA PHE A 175 24.64 11.63 -30.66
C PHE A 175 24.51 12.72 -31.74
N LEU A 176 25.18 12.56 -32.88
CA LEU A 176 25.20 13.54 -33.98
C LEU A 176 23.88 13.64 -34.78
N TRP A 177 22.94 12.71 -34.60
CA TRP A 177 21.64 12.68 -35.30
C TRP A 177 20.45 13.09 -34.43
N GLN A 178 20.67 13.40 -33.14
CA GLN A 178 19.63 13.74 -32.16
C GLN A 178 19.70 15.19 -31.65
N ILE A 179 20.56 16.03 -32.24
CA ILE A 179 20.61 17.48 -32.02
C ILE A 179 19.61 18.17 -32.96
#